data_AF-A0A1I8IC18-F1
#
_entry.id   AF-A0A1I8IC18-F1
#
_cell.length_a   1.000
_cell.length_b   1.000
_cell.length_c   1.000
_cell.angle_alpha   90.00
_cell.angle_beta   90.00
_cell.angle_gamma   90.00
#
_symmetry.space_group_name_H-M   'P 1'
#
loop_
_entity.id
_entity.type
_entity.pdbx_description
1 polymer ?
#
loop_
_entity_poly.entity_id
_entity_poly.type
_entity_poly.pdbx_seq_one_letter_code
_entity_poly.pdbx_strand_id
1 'polypeptide(L)'
;QFIGIMFLTRTEYDRGVNTFSPEGRLFQVEYAIEATKLGSTGIGIQTSEGVVLAVEKRVTSNLLVPSSIEKIFEVDKHIGCAVSGLVADARTLIERARVEATHHWFVHGEQIHVEDVTRSQHGPGVRDDASKGAMSRPFGVALLFAGVDPTGPRLFHMDPSGTYINYQQFIGIMFLTRTEYDRGVNTFSPEGRLFQVEYAIEATKLGSTGIGIQTSEGVVLAVEKRVTSNLLVPSSIEKIFEVDKHIGCAVSGLVADARTLIERARVEATHHWFVHGEQIHVEDVTRSVSNMALAFGDDASKGAMSRPFGVALLFAGVDPTGPRLFHMDPSGTYINYQYDRGVNTFSPEGRLFQVEYAIEATKLGSTGIGIQTSEGVVLAVEKRVTSNLLVPSSIEKIFEVDKHIGCAVSGLVADARTLIERARVEATHHWFVHGEQIHVEDVTRSVSNMALAFGDDASKGAMSRPFGVALLFAGVDPTGPQAAKAIGSGHEGAQQQLEEAYHSGMSLRDALVLALKILKQVMEEKLDMTNVEVVTVTPDRKYHLLAKEEVEAVIAEVGSSSGP
;
A
#
# COMPACT_ATOMS: atom_id res chain seq x y z
N GLN A 1 37.47 -13.40 44.17
CA GLN A 1 36.22 -13.94 43.60
C GLN A 1 35.41 -12.77 43.08
N PHE A 2 35.23 -12.66 41.78
CA PHE A 2 34.34 -11.68 41.15
C PHE A 2 33.39 -12.47 40.26
N ILE A 3 32.09 -12.37 40.50
CA ILE A 3 31.06 -13.00 39.66
C ILE A 3 30.63 -11.95 38.65
N GLY A 4 31.14 -12.05 37.42
CA GLY A 4 30.63 -11.30 36.29
C GLY A 4 29.56 -12.12 35.56
N ILE A 5 28.32 -11.66 35.55
CA ILE A 5 27.27 -12.24 34.71
C ILE A 5 27.48 -11.71 33.30
N MET A 6 27.96 -12.57 32.40
CA MET A 6 28.20 -12.26 31.00
C MET A 6 26.99 -12.73 30.18
N PHE A 7 26.20 -11.78 29.65
CA PHE A 7 25.13 -12.11 28.69
C PHE A 7 25.76 -12.60 27.37
N LEU A 8 25.72 -13.91 27.15
CA LEU A 8 26.05 -14.54 25.89
C LEU A 8 24.86 -14.43 24.93
N THR A 9 24.80 -13.34 24.15
CA THR A 9 23.97 -13.29 22.94
C THR A 9 24.56 -14.21 21.88
N ARG A 10 24.30 -15.52 21.98
CA ARG A 10 24.52 -16.45 20.87
C ARG A 10 23.45 -16.19 19.81
N THR A 11 23.83 -15.53 18.73
CA THR A 11 23.16 -15.70 17.45
C THR A 11 23.49 -17.11 16.94
N GLU A 12 22.58 -18.05 17.17
CA GLU A 12 22.69 -19.37 16.58
C GLU A 12 22.43 -19.27 15.07
N TYR A 13 23.38 -19.73 14.26
CA TYR A 13 23.19 -19.82 12.81
C TYR A 13 22.16 -20.90 12.52
N ASP A 14 21.11 -20.54 11.78
CA ASP A 14 19.97 -21.42 11.49
C ASP A 14 20.40 -22.59 10.58
N ARG A 15 20.45 -23.79 11.16
CA ARG A 15 20.83 -25.03 10.48
C ARG A 15 19.63 -25.92 10.13
N GLY A 16 18.40 -25.45 10.37
CA GLY A 16 17.22 -26.25 10.10
C GLY A 16 16.92 -26.36 8.61
N VAL A 17 16.74 -27.60 8.15
CA VAL A 17 16.31 -27.92 6.77
C VAL A 17 14.94 -27.30 6.47
N ASN A 18 14.08 -27.35 7.48
CA ASN A 18 12.66 -27.00 7.42
C ASN A 18 12.35 -25.74 8.24
N THR A 19 13.36 -24.93 8.60
CA THR A 19 13.07 -23.61 9.18
C THR A 19 12.52 -22.74 8.06
N PHE A 20 11.31 -22.22 8.25
CA PHE A 20 10.66 -21.35 7.28
C PHE A 20 11.02 -19.90 7.60
N SER A 21 11.41 -19.17 6.56
CA SER A 21 11.30 -17.72 6.55
C SER A 21 9.81 -17.40 6.68
N PRO A 22 9.37 -16.72 7.75
CA PRO A 22 7.98 -16.87 8.13
C PRO A 22 6.87 -16.21 7.26
N GLU A 23 7.07 -15.49 6.14
CA GLU A 23 5.98 -15.28 5.14
C GLU A 23 5.54 -16.65 4.61
N GLY A 24 6.52 -17.54 4.51
CA GLY A 24 6.29 -18.95 4.30
C GLY A 24 7.13 -19.58 3.20
N ARG A 25 8.34 -19.08 2.96
CA ARG A 25 9.34 -19.82 2.16
C ARG A 25 10.19 -20.67 3.12
N LEU A 26 10.82 -21.74 2.65
CA LEU A 26 11.91 -22.35 3.43
C LEU A 26 13.03 -21.31 3.49
N PHE A 27 13.62 -21.00 4.66
CA PHE A 27 14.84 -20.17 4.69
C PHE A 27 15.92 -20.75 3.78
N GLN A 28 16.01 -22.08 3.70
CA GLN A 28 16.94 -22.76 2.80
C GLN A 28 16.59 -22.57 1.31
N VAL A 29 15.31 -22.34 0.94
CA VAL A 29 14.91 -21.90 -0.42
C VAL A 29 15.24 -20.43 -0.61
N GLU A 30 15.06 -19.58 0.41
CA GLU A 30 15.41 -18.16 0.32
C GLU A 30 16.91 -17.92 0.16
N TYR A 31 17.74 -18.56 0.98
CA TYR A 31 19.19 -18.50 0.85
C TYR A 31 19.64 -19.04 -0.52
N ALA A 32 18.91 -20.01 -1.08
CA ALA A 32 19.13 -20.49 -2.43
C ALA A 32 18.73 -19.45 -3.49
N ILE A 33 17.60 -18.75 -3.35
CA ILE A 33 17.18 -17.63 -4.23
C ILE A 33 18.16 -16.45 -4.12
N GLU A 34 18.55 -16.03 -2.92
CA GLU A 34 19.58 -14.99 -2.72
C GLU A 34 20.94 -15.39 -3.32
N ALA A 35 21.33 -16.67 -3.25
CA ALA A 35 22.51 -17.17 -3.93
C ALA A 35 22.41 -17.07 -5.47
N THR A 36 21.20 -17.17 -6.06
CA THR A 36 21.00 -16.90 -7.50
C THR A 36 21.07 -15.42 -7.86
N LYS A 37 20.63 -14.51 -6.96
CA LYS A 37 20.74 -13.05 -7.16
C LYS A 37 22.20 -12.58 -7.23
N LEU A 38 23.10 -13.24 -6.48
CA LEU A 38 24.55 -13.02 -6.56
C LEU A 38 25.22 -13.70 -7.79
N GLY A 39 24.43 -14.43 -8.57
CA GLY A 39 24.87 -15.14 -9.76
C GLY A 39 25.19 -14.25 -10.96
N SER A 40 25.65 -14.91 -12.03
CA SER A 40 25.88 -14.32 -13.35
C SER A 40 24.56 -14.08 -14.08
N THR A 41 24.45 -13.02 -14.88
CA THR A 41 23.26 -12.83 -15.72
C THR A 41 23.23 -13.88 -16.84
N GLY A 42 22.12 -14.60 -16.97
CA GLY A 42 21.84 -15.54 -18.06
C GLY A 42 20.65 -15.07 -18.88
N ILE A 43 20.70 -15.28 -20.19
CA ILE A 43 19.69 -14.87 -21.17
C ILE A 43 19.32 -16.10 -22.02
N GLY A 44 18.03 -16.31 -22.22
CA GLY A 44 17.49 -17.29 -23.15
C GLY A 44 16.54 -16.63 -24.15
N ILE A 45 16.78 -16.84 -25.44
CA ILE A 45 15.94 -16.33 -26.52
C ILE A 45 15.49 -17.51 -27.38
N GLN A 46 14.19 -17.79 -27.37
CA GLN A 46 13.57 -18.72 -28.30
C GLN A 46 13.17 -17.96 -29.58
N THR A 47 13.46 -18.55 -30.73
CA THR A 47 13.06 -18.06 -32.06
C THR A 47 12.23 -19.14 -32.76
N SER A 48 11.83 -18.91 -34.02
CA SER A 48 11.23 -19.95 -34.86
C SER A 48 12.23 -21.01 -35.35
N GLU A 49 13.52 -20.70 -35.31
CA GLU A 49 14.60 -21.57 -35.86
C GLU A 49 15.31 -22.38 -34.78
N GLY A 50 15.27 -21.95 -33.52
CA GLY A 50 15.98 -22.59 -32.42
C GLY A 50 15.89 -21.81 -31.11
N VAL A 51 16.81 -22.08 -30.19
CA VAL A 51 16.96 -21.34 -28.93
C VAL A 51 18.42 -20.96 -28.73
N VAL A 52 18.68 -19.72 -28.31
CA VAL A 52 20.02 -19.22 -27.97
C VAL A 52 20.11 -19.02 -26.46
N LEU A 53 21.14 -19.60 -25.84
CA LEU A 53 21.52 -19.35 -24.46
C LEU A 53 22.83 -18.56 -24.41
N ALA A 54 22.87 -17.51 -23.58
CA ALA A 54 24.09 -16.75 -23.29
C ALA A 54 24.18 -16.48 -21.78
N VAL A 55 25.36 -16.67 -21.19
CA VAL A 55 25.60 -16.42 -19.76
C VAL A 55 26.89 -15.65 -19.55
N GLU A 56 26.83 -14.61 -18.73
CA GLU A 56 27.96 -13.80 -18.31
C GLU A 56 29.00 -14.64 -17.53
N LYS A 57 30.26 -14.64 -17.94
CA LYS A 57 31.34 -15.28 -17.18
C LYS A 57 32.07 -14.24 -16.31
N ARG A 58 31.64 -14.08 -15.06
CA ARG A 58 32.31 -13.21 -14.08
C ARG A 58 33.61 -13.86 -13.58
N VAL A 59 34.75 -13.32 -13.99
CA VAL A 59 36.07 -13.67 -13.45
C VAL A 59 36.34 -12.77 -12.25
N THR A 60 36.11 -13.27 -11.04
CA THR A 60 36.20 -12.48 -9.80
C THR A 60 37.62 -12.38 -9.22
N SER A 61 38.59 -13.07 -9.81
CA SER A 61 40.00 -13.04 -9.41
C SER A 61 40.91 -13.40 -10.57
N ASN A 62 42.05 -12.71 -10.69
CA ASN A 62 43.10 -12.99 -11.67
C ASN A 62 43.78 -14.37 -11.46
N LEU A 63 43.49 -15.06 -10.36
CA LEU A 63 43.94 -16.43 -10.08
C LEU A 63 43.01 -17.51 -10.67
N LEU A 64 41.81 -17.13 -11.16
CA LEU A 64 40.88 -18.05 -11.82
C LEU A 64 41.20 -18.15 -13.31
N VAL A 65 41.36 -19.37 -13.81
CA VAL A 65 41.55 -19.64 -15.24
C VAL A 65 40.19 -19.43 -15.96
N PRO A 66 40.03 -18.43 -16.84
CA PRO A 66 38.69 -18.09 -17.35
C PRO A 66 38.02 -19.20 -18.18
N SER A 67 38.82 -20.07 -18.81
CA SER A 67 38.33 -21.21 -19.59
C SER A 67 37.78 -22.36 -18.74
N SER A 68 38.09 -22.45 -17.44
CA SER A 68 37.51 -23.48 -16.56
C SER A 68 36.16 -23.09 -15.97
N ILE A 69 35.70 -21.86 -16.21
CA ILE A 69 34.38 -21.37 -15.79
C ILE A 69 33.35 -21.76 -16.85
N GLU A 70 32.65 -22.86 -16.60
CA GLU A 70 31.53 -23.35 -17.40
C GLU A 70 30.19 -22.95 -16.75
N LYS A 71 29.25 -22.49 -17.58
CA LYS A 71 27.96 -21.89 -17.16
C LYS A 71 26.78 -22.27 -18.07
N ILE A 72 27.07 -22.97 -19.18
CA ILE A 72 26.10 -23.58 -20.08
C ILE A 72 26.60 -25.00 -20.28
N PHE A 73 25.72 -25.98 -20.13
CA PHE A 73 26.06 -27.40 -20.14
C PHE A 73 25.12 -28.15 -21.09
N GLU A 74 25.68 -29.08 -21.88
CA GLU A 74 24.90 -30.03 -22.68
C GLU A 74 24.20 -31.04 -21.75
N VAL A 75 22.89 -31.25 -21.92
CA VAL A 75 22.08 -32.22 -21.16
C VAL A 75 21.77 -33.43 -22.02
N ASP A 76 21.40 -33.19 -23.27
CA ASP A 76 21.34 -34.16 -24.37
C ASP A 76 21.63 -33.40 -25.68
N LYS A 77 21.80 -34.09 -26.81
CA LYS A 77 22.19 -33.48 -28.09
C LYS A 77 21.23 -32.39 -28.59
N HIS A 78 19.97 -32.43 -28.17
CA HIS A 78 18.94 -31.44 -28.48
C HIS A 78 18.58 -30.53 -27.30
N ILE A 79 19.23 -30.65 -26.13
CA ILE A 79 18.93 -29.90 -24.90
C ILE A 79 20.20 -29.37 -24.22
N GLY A 80 20.28 -28.05 -24.04
CA GLY A 80 21.27 -27.38 -23.21
C GLY A 80 20.65 -26.73 -21.97
N CYS A 81 21.46 -26.48 -20.95
CA CYS A 81 21.05 -25.80 -19.72
C CYS A 81 22.04 -24.69 -19.34
N ALA A 82 21.56 -23.44 -19.23
CA ALA A 82 22.30 -22.29 -18.71
C ALA A 82 22.03 -22.12 -17.21
N VAL A 83 23.05 -21.77 -16.42
CA VAL A 83 22.95 -21.78 -14.94
C VAL A 83 23.41 -20.47 -14.30
N SER A 84 22.62 -19.98 -13.34
CA SER A 84 22.97 -18.85 -12.47
C SER A 84 22.95 -19.24 -11.00
N GLY A 85 23.79 -18.62 -10.18
CA GLY A 85 24.07 -19.05 -8.80
C GLY A 85 25.21 -20.07 -8.68
N LEU A 86 25.09 -20.97 -7.70
CA LEU A 86 26.12 -21.93 -7.27
C LEU A 86 26.36 -23.03 -8.33
N VAL A 87 27.54 -23.02 -8.96
CA VAL A 87 27.88 -23.97 -10.04
C VAL A 87 28.04 -25.42 -9.54
N ALA A 88 28.44 -25.62 -8.28
CA ALA A 88 28.53 -26.96 -7.70
C ALA A 88 27.15 -27.62 -7.58
N ASP A 89 26.19 -26.87 -7.04
CA ASP A 89 24.77 -27.24 -6.98
C ASP A 89 24.19 -27.50 -8.39
N ALA A 90 24.50 -26.62 -9.34
CA ALA A 90 24.09 -26.74 -10.74
C ALA A 90 24.50 -28.07 -11.38
N ARG A 91 25.76 -28.50 -11.19
CA ARG A 91 26.30 -29.74 -11.76
C ARG A 91 25.52 -30.97 -11.30
N THR A 92 25.07 -31.01 -10.05
CA THR A 92 24.26 -32.13 -9.53
C THR A 92 22.93 -32.26 -10.26
N LEU A 93 22.26 -31.14 -10.55
CA LEU A 93 20.99 -31.13 -11.31
C LEU A 93 21.21 -31.45 -12.79
N ILE A 94 22.30 -30.99 -13.39
CA ILE A 94 22.66 -31.30 -14.79
C ILE A 94 22.95 -32.79 -14.98
N GLU A 95 23.70 -33.42 -14.08
CA GLU A 95 23.94 -34.88 -14.15
C GLU A 95 22.64 -35.68 -13.97
N ARG A 96 21.73 -35.24 -13.09
CA ARG A 96 20.40 -35.83 -12.97
C ARG A 96 19.60 -35.71 -14.27
N ALA A 97 19.61 -34.52 -14.90
CA ALA A 97 18.93 -34.28 -16.17
C ALA A 97 19.48 -35.14 -17.32
N ARG A 98 20.80 -35.34 -17.39
CA ARG A 98 21.49 -36.25 -18.34
C ARG A 98 21.06 -37.71 -18.16
N VAL A 99 21.00 -38.18 -16.91
CA VAL A 99 20.56 -39.54 -16.58
C VAL A 99 19.10 -39.74 -16.97
N GLU A 100 18.22 -38.77 -16.69
CA GLU A 100 16.80 -38.87 -17.06
C GLU A 100 16.60 -38.90 -18.58
N ALA A 101 17.28 -38.03 -19.34
CA ALA A 101 17.20 -38.03 -20.80
C ALA A 101 17.67 -39.37 -21.40
N THR A 102 18.78 -39.90 -20.89
CA THR A 102 19.31 -41.22 -21.30
C THR A 102 18.34 -42.35 -20.95
N HIS A 103 17.73 -42.31 -19.77
CA HIS A 103 16.76 -43.30 -19.30
C HIS A 103 15.48 -43.28 -20.14
N HIS A 104 14.94 -42.08 -20.43
CA HIS A 104 13.77 -41.93 -21.29
C HIS A 104 14.01 -42.49 -22.69
N TRP A 105 15.15 -42.17 -23.30
CA TRP A 105 15.55 -42.75 -24.58
C TRP A 105 15.65 -44.28 -24.53
N PHE A 106 16.20 -44.85 -23.45
CA PHE A 106 16.35 -46.29 -23.28
C PHE A 106 15.00 -47.02 -23.09
N VAL A 107 14.04 -46.41 -22.37
CA VAL A 107 12.73 -47.00 -22.07
C VAL A 107 11.72 -46.81 -23.19
N HIS A 108 11.66 -45.61 -23.78
CA HIS A 108 10.63 -45.21 -24.74
C HIS A 108 11.11 -45.19 -26.20
N GLY A 109 12.43 -45.20 -26.44
CA GLY A 109 13.01 -45.17 -27.79
C GLY A 109 12.90 -43.80 -28.49
N GLU A 110 12.51 -42.76 -27.77
CA GLU A 110 12.29 -41.41 -28.29
C GLU A 110 12.98 -40.34 -27.43
N GLN A 111 13.27 -39.19 -28.05
CA GLN A 111 13.88 -38.05 -27.38
C GLN A 111 12.94 -37.49 -26.32
N ILE A 112 13.44 -37.30 -25.10
CA ILE A 112 12.69 -36.61 -24.05
C ILE A 112 12.44 -35.14 -24.45
N HIS A 113 11.26 -34.61 -24.10
CA HIS A 113 10.93 -33.22 -24.31
C HIS A 113 11.65 -32.31 -23.29
N VAL A 114 11.98 -31.07 -23.68
CA VAL A 114 12.61 -30.07 -22.77
C VAL A 114 11.76 -29.82 -21.53
N GLU A 115 10.43 -29.84 -21.67
CA GLU A 115 9.51 -29.69 -20.53
C GLU A 115 9.64 -30.85 -19.55
N ASP A 116 9.70 -32.09 -20.03
CA ASP A 116 9.76 -33.27 -19.17
C ASP A 116 11.12 -33.41 -18.47
N VAL A 117 12.22 -33.00 -19.11
CA VAL A 117 13.54 -32.84 -18.44
C VAL A 117 13.49 -31.77 -17.36
N THR A 118 12.81 -30.65 -17.60
CA THR A 118 12.67 -29.57 -16.62
C THR A 118 11.80 -30.02 -15.45
N ARG A 119 10.68 -30.69 -15.74
CA ARG A 119 9.74 -31.24 -14.75
C ARG A 119 10.36 -32.37 -13.93
N SER A 120 11.25 -33.19 -14.50
CA SER A 120 11.92 -34.27 -13.76
C SER A 120 12.95 -33.78 -12.73
N GLN A 121 13.33 -32.50 -12.77
CA GLN A 121 14.08 -31.86 -11.69
C GLN A 121 13.19 -31.54 -10.46
N HIS A 122 11.86 -31.59 -10.61
CA HIS A 122 10.90 -31.24 -9.58
C HIS A 122 10.66 -32.41 -8.60
N GLY A 123 11.44 -32.43 -7.52
CA GLY A 123 11.29 -33.34 -6.36
C GLY A 123 12.29 -34.51 -6.32
N PRO A 124 12.52 -35.16 -5.16
CA PRO A 124 12.06 -34.83 -3.82
C PRO A 124 13.18 -34.13 -3.02
N GLY A 125 13.18 -32.79 -2.97
CA GLY A 125 14.10 -32.03 -2.11
C GLY A 125 13.54 -31.71 -0.72
N VAL A 126 12.21 -31.82 -0.53
CA VAL A 126 11.52 -31.21 0.63
C VAL A 126 10.41 -32.08 1.26
N ARG A 127 9.90 -33.17 0.64
CA ARG A 127 8.66 -33.82 1.14
C ARG A 127 8.54 -35.33 1.39
N ASP A 128 9.33 -36.26 0.82
CA ASP A 128 8.97 -37.70 0.95
C ASP A 128 10.10 -38.73 1.20
N ASP A 129 11.35 -38.35 1.52
CA ASP A 129 12.40 -39.36 1.82
C ASP A 129 13.22 -39.10 3.08
N ALA A 130 12.53 -39.14 4.24
CA ALA A 130 13.16 -39.17 5.57
C ALA A 130 14.01 -40.45 5.82
N SER A 131 13.96 -41.42 4.91
CA SER A 131 14.59 -42.75 5.05
C SER A 131 15.99 -42.87 4.43
N LYS A 132 16.42 -41.94 3.57
CA LYS A 132 17.68 -42.08 2.80
C LYS A 132 18.61 -40.85 2.78
N GLY A 133 18.71 -40.15 3.90
CA GLY A 133 19.90 -39.33 4.23
C GLY A 133 20.38 -38.32 3.18
N ALA A 134 19.46 -37.75 2.38
CA ALA A 134 19.79 -36.90 1.25
C ALA A 134 19.68 -35.40 1.59
N MET A 135 20.75 -34.68 1.27
CA MET A 135 21.02 -33.24 1.33
C MET A 135 20.03 -32.28 2.02
N SER A 136 20.49 -31.71 3.14
CA SER A 136 19.75 -30.81 4.04
C SER A 136 19.52 -29.36 3.54
N ARG A 137 19.47 -29.09 2.23
CA ARG A 137 19.06 -27.78 1.68
C ARG A 137 18.70 -27.85 0.19
N PRO A 138 17.83 -26.96 -0.33
CA PRO A 138 17.65 -26.70 -1.75
C PRO A 138 18.94 -26.21 -2.42
N PHE A 139 18.97 -26.33 -3.75
CA PHE A 139 20.08 -25.94 -4.58
C PHE A 139 20.05 -24.42 -4.88
N GLY A 140 21.14 -23.71 -4.60
CA GLY A 140 21.30 -22.27 -4.81
C GLY A 140 21.53 -21.89 -6.27
N VAL A 141 20.71 -22.43 -7.17
CA VAL A 141 20.88 -22.32 -8.63
C VAL A 141 19.54 -22.10 -9.34
N ALA A 142 19.53 -21.19 -10.30
CA ALA A 142 18.47 -21.04 -11.28
C ALA A 142 18.94 -21.62 -12.62
N LEU A 143 18.04 -22.32 -13.31
CA LEU A 143 18.31 -23.06 -14.52
C LEU A 143 17.47 -22.53 -15.68
N LEU A 144 18.08 -22.41 -16.86
CA LEU A 144 17.41 -22.11 -18.12
C LEU A 144 17.64 -23.30 -19.06
N PHE A 145 16.67 -24.22 -19.11
CA PHE A 145 16.68 -25.33 -20.05
C PHE A 145 16.17 -24.87 -21.42
N ALA A 146 16.94 -25.18 -22.46
CA ALA A 146 16.65 -24.80 -23.83
C ALA A 146 16.90 -25.98 -24.76
N GLY A 147 16.01 -26.21 -25.70
CA GLY A 147 16.19 -27.27 -26.69
C GLY A 147 15.20 -27.19 -27.84
N VAL A 148 15.27 -28.18 -28.72
CA VAL A 148 14.34 -28.33 -29.86
C VAL A 148 13.62 -29.67 -29.74
N ASP A 149 12.35 -29.59 -29.37
CA ASP A 149 11.43 -30.73 -29.37
C ASP A 149 10.96 -31.03 -30.81
N PRO A 150 10.36 -32.20 -31.07
CA PRO A 150 9.65 -32.49 -32.32
C PRO A 150 8.54 -31.46 -32.67
N THR A 151 8.03 -30.72 -31.67
CA THR A 151 7.03 -29.65 -31.84
C THR A 151 7.63 -28.27 -32.09
N GLY A 152 8.95 -28.13 -32.11
CA GLY A 152 9.68 -26.88 -32.26
C GLY A 152 10.54 -26.52 -31.03
N PRO A 153 11.27 -25.39 -31.09
CA PRO A 153 12.10 -24.91 -30.01
C PRO A 153 11.30 -24.65 -28.72
N ARG A 154 11.95 -24.83 -27.56
CA ARG A 154 11.39 -24.62 -26.21
C ARG A 154 12.42 -24.00 -25.28
N LEU A 155 11.99 -23.03 -24.48
CA LEU A 155 12.78 -22.40 -23.41
C LEU A 155 11.99 -22.42 -22.10
N PHE A 156 12.57 -23.06 -21.08
CA PHE A 156 12.02 -23.12 -19.72
C PHE A 156 13.01 -22.55 -18.71
N HIS A 157 12.49 -21.73 -17.80
CA HIS A 157 13.19 -21.25 -16.61
C HIS A 157 12.73 -22.06 -15.40
N MET A 158 13.65 -22.41 -14.51
CA MET A 158 13.39 -23.06 -13.22
C MET A 158 14.18 -22.36 -12.12
N ASP A 159 13.49 -21.99 -11.03
CA ASP A 159 14.10 -21.33 -9.87
C ASP A 159 14.44 -22.32 -8.72
N PRO A 160 15.17 -21.90 -7.67
CA PRO A 160 15.48 -22.74 -6.51
C PRO A 160 14.30 -23.29 -5.70
N SER A 161 13.08 -22.75 -5.84
CA SER A 161 11.87 -23.33 -5.25
C SER A 161 11.38 -24.56 -6.02
N GLY A 162 11.91 -24.76 -7.23
CA GLY A 162 11.51 -25.79 -8.18
C GLY A 162 10.50 -25.31 -9.21
N THR A 163 9.90 -24.13 -9.02
CA THR A 163 8.90 -23.56 -9.94
C THR A 163 9.51 -23.40 -11.33
N TYR A 164 8.86 -23.95 -12.35
CA TYR A 164 9.30 -23.83 -13.74
C TYR A 164 8.22 -23.21 -14.64
N ILE A 165 8.66 -22.39 -15.62
CA ILE A 165 7.81 -21.55 -16.47
C ILE A 165 8.36 -21.55 -17.91
N ASN A 166 7.46 -21.64 -18.89
CA ASN A 166 7.76 -21.61 -20.33
C ASN A 166 7.77 -20.16 -20.85
N TYR A 167 8.76 -19.77 -21.67
CA TYR A 167 8.91 -18.40 -22.18
C TYR A 167 9.12 -18.35 -23.69
N GLN A 168 8.45 -17.43 -24.38
CA GLN A 168 8.75 -17.11 -25.79
C GLN A 168 10.03 -16.28 -25.93
N GLN A 169 10.28 -15.32 -25.03
CA GLN A 169 11.52 -14.57 -24.89
C GLN A 169 11.72 -14.23 -23.41
N PHE A 170 12.94 -14.35 -22.88
CA PHE A 170 13.25 -13.95 -21.50
C PHE A 170 14.42 -12.96 -21.48
N ILE A 171 14.12 -11.71 -21.12
CA ILE A 171 15.09 -10.68 -20.76
C ILE A 171 14.70 -10.16 -19.39
N GLY A 172 15.43 -10.57 -18.35
CA GLY A 172 15.15 -10.16 -16.99
C GLY A 172 16.33 -10.38 -16.05
N ILE A 173 16.56 -9.42 -15.16
CA ILE A 173 17.27 -9.67 -13.91
C ILE A 173 16.30 -10.44 -13.02
N MET A 174 16.72 -11.59 -12.48
CA MET A 174 15.87 -12.39 -11.59
C MET A 174 15.63 -11.66 -10.27
N PHE A 175 14.47 -11.04 -10.12
CA PHE A 175 14.03 -10.46 -8.85
C PHE A 175 12.50 -10.48 -8.70
N LEU A 176 12.04 -10.96 -7.54
CA LEU A 176 10.73 -10.66 -6.96
C LEU A 176 10.93 -10.34 -5.46
N THR A 177 9.93 -9.70 -4.86
CA THR A 177 10.01 -9.00 -3.55
C THR A 177 9.78 -9.86 -2.31
N ARG A 178 10.15 -9.32 -1.14
CA ARG A 178 10.06 -9.90 0.23
C ARG A 178 8.77 -9.51 0.96
N THR A 179 8.32 -10.34 1.92
CA THR A 179 7.47 -9.95 3.09
C THR A 179 7.45 -10.92 4.28
N GLU A 180 8.36 -11.88 4.36
CA GLU A 180 9.17 -12.04 5.57
C GLU A 180 8.66 -13.01 6.67
N TYR A 181 7.66 -12.67 7.51
CA TYR A 181 7.63 -13.16 8.92
C TYR A 181 6.29 -13.62 9.58
N ASP A 182 5.26 -14.03 8.81
CA ASP A 182 3.84 -14.03 9.24
C ASP A 182 3.02 -15.37 9.15
N ARG A 183 3.65 -16.53 9.36
CA ARG A 183 3.06 -17.83 8.95
C ARG A 183 2.04 -18.50 9.87
N GLY A 184 1.91 -18.07 11.12
CA GLY A 184 0.85 -18.58 11.98
C GLY A 184 -0.47 -17.97 11.51
N VAL A 185 -1.52 -18.79 11.40
CA VAL A 185 -2.86 -18.28 11.04
C VAL A 185 -3.33 -17.24 12.07
N ASN A 186 -2.83 -17.36 13.30
CA ASN A 186 -3.04 -16.48 14.43
C ASN A 186 -1.81 -15.60 14.79
N THR A 187 -0.85 -15.39 13.88
CA THR A 187 0.31 -14.52 14.15
C THR A 187 -0.10 -13.05 14.10
N PHE A 188 0.18 -12.33 15.19
CA PHE A 188 0.01 -10.90 15.30
C PHE A 188 1.26 -10.13 14.87
N SER A 189 1.06 -8.98 14.24
CA SER A 189 2.09 -7.99 13.94
C SER A 189 2.58 -7.27 15.20
N PRO A 190 3.73 -6.56 15.13
CA PRO A 190 4.18 -5.70 16.24
C PRO A 190 3.15 -4.65 16.67
N GLU A 191 2.26 -4.26 15.77
CA GLU A 191 1.14 -3.32 15.98
C GLU A 191 -0.15 -4.02 16.47
N GLY A 192 -0.14 -5.35 16.63
CA GLY A 192 -1.26 -6.11 17.19
C GLY A 192 -2.33 -6.55 16.18
N ARG A 193 -2.01 -6.63 14.87
CA ARG A 193 -2.97 -7.07 13.81
C ARG A 193 -2.67 -8.46 13.27
N LEU A 194 -3.69 -9.21 12.86
CA LEU A 194 -3.50 -10.54 12.25
C LEU A 194 -3.05 -10.42 10.79
N PHE A 195 -1.80 -10.79 10.50
CA PHE A 195 -1.22 -10.63 9.17
C PHE A 195 -1.99 -11.35 8.06
N GLN A 196 -2.49 -12.56 8.31
CA GLN A 196 -3.28 -13.31 7.32
C GLN A 196 -4.57 -12.58 6.92
N VAL A 197 -5.13 -11.77 7.82
CA VAL A 197 -6.30 -10.92 7.54
C VAL A 197 -5.90 -9.72 6.70
N GLU A 198 -4.80 -9.02 7.04
CA GLU A 198 -4.25 -7.91 6.24
C GLU A 198 -3.97 -8.37 4.79
N TYR A 199 -3.34 -9.54 4.60
CA TYR A 199 -3.07 -10.11 3.28
C TYR A 199 -4.34 -10.43 2.49
N ALA A 200 -5.38 -10.93 3.15
CA ALA A 200 -6.66 -11.17 2.51
C ALA A 200 -7.35 -9.84 2.13
N ILE A 201 -7.24 -8.79 2.95
CA ILE A 201 -7.74 -7.43 2.65
C ILE A 201 -7.01 -6.86 1.43
N GLU A 202 -5.68 -6.93 1.36
CA GLU A 202 -4.92 -6.49 0.18
C GLU A 202 -5.33 -7.26 -1.10
N ALA A 203 -5.60 -8.57 -0.99
CA ALA A 203 -6.09 -9.36 -2.12
C ALA A 203 -7.46 -8.87 -2.65
N THR A 204 -8.31 -8.26 -1.83
CA THR A 204 -9.58 -7.66 -2.29
C THR A 204 -9.36 -6.42 -3.17
N LYS A 205 -8.27 -5.66 -2.96
CA LYS A 205 -7.92 -4.46 -3.74
C LYS A 205 -7.47 -4.79 -5.17
N LEU A 206 -6.92 -5.98 -5.38
CA LEU A 206 -6.62 -6.52 -6.72
C LEU A 206 -7.90 -6.94 -7.48
N GLY A 207 -9.04 -7.01 -6.78
CA GLY A 207 -10.35 -7.26 -7.35
C GLY A 207 -10.80 -6.20 -8.36
N SER A 208 -11.92 -6.49 -9.00
CA SER A 208 -12.65 -5.52 -9.81
C SER A 208 -13.55 -4.65 -8.94
N THR A 209 -13.63 -3.37 -9.24
CA THR A 209 -14.45 -2.43 -8.46
C THR A 209 -15.92 -2.83 -8.45
N GLY A 210 -16.50 -2.92 -7.25
CA GLY A 210 -17.93 -3.00 -7.00
C GLY A 210 -18.40 -1.76 -6.25
N ILE A 211 -19.61 -1.28 -6.57
CA ILE A 211 -20.23 -0.10 -5.97
C ILE A 211 -21.63 -0.50 -5.50
N GLY A 212 -21.94 -0.18 -4.24
CA GLY A 212 -23.29 -0.24 -3.70
C GLY A 212 -23.77 1.16 -3.34
N ILE A 213 -25.02 1.49 -3.66
CA ILE A 213 -25.67 2.76 -3.29
C ILE A 213 -27.02 2.45 -2.65
N GLN A 214 -27.17 2.79 -1.38
CA GLN A 214 -28.45 2.76 -0.67
C GLN A 214 -29.15 4.13 -0.75
N THR A 215 -30.45 4.13 -1.05
CA THR A 215 -31.32 5.30 -1.00
C THR A 215 -32.55 5.01 -0.12
N SER A 216 -33.45 5.99 0.03
CA SER A 216 -34.77 5.78 0.66
C SER A 216 -35.72 4.92 -0.18
N GLU A 217 -35.44 4.74 -1.47
CA GLU A 217 -36.30 4.01 -2.42
C GLU A 217 -35.84 2.57 -2.66
N GLY A 218 -34.55 2.28 -2.46
CA GLY A 218 -33.98 0.96 -2.73
C GLY A 218 -32.46 0.93 -2.58
N VAL A 219 -31.85 -0.15 -3.06
CA VAL A 219 -30.39 -0.30 -3.14
C VAL A 219 -29.99 -0.71 -4.55
N VAL A 220 -28.89 -0.15 -5.06
CA VAL A 220 -28.32 -0.48 -6.37
C VAL A 220 -26.93 -1.08 -6.18
N LEU A 221 -26.65 -2.19 -6.85
CA LEU A 221 -25.32 -2.78 -6.98
C LEU A 221 -24.83 -2.65 -8.44
N ALA A 222 -23.58 -2.23 -8.63
CA ALA A 222 -22.90 -2.19 -9.91
C ALA A 222 -21.47 -2.75 -9.78
N VAL A 223 -21.00 -3.52 -10.77
CA VAL A 223 -19.69 -4.19 -10.72
C VAL A 223 -18.97 -4.15 -12.07
N GLU A 224 -17.65 -3.98 -12.02
CA GLU A 224 -16.79 -3.99 -13.19
C GLU A 224 -16.49 -5.43 -13.69
N LYS A 225 -16.94 -5.75 -14.91
CA LYS A 225 -16.57 -7.00 -15.59
C LYS A 225 -15.32 -6.79 -16.45
N ARG A 226 -14.13 -6.97 -15.86
CA ARG A 226 -12.85 -7.03 -16.58
C ARG A 226 -12.82 -8.24 -17.52
N VAL A 227 -12.94 -7.99 -18.82
CA VAL A 227 -12.79 -8.99 -19.89
C VAL A 227 -11.35 -8.89 -20.40
N THR A 228 -10.50 -9.85 -20.04
CA THR A 228 -9.05 -9.82 -20.37
C THR A 228 -8.72 -10.34 -21.76
N SER A 229 -9.67 -10.97 -22.46
CA SER A 229 -9.50 -11.54 -23.79
C SER A 229 -10.83 -11.58 -24.54
N ASN A 230 -10.79 -11.32 -25.85
CA ASN A 230 -11.95 -11.42 -26.75
C ASN A 230 -12.50 -12.87 -26.89
N LEU A 231 -11.80 -13.87 -26.34
CA LEU A 231 -12.26 -15.26 -26.27
C LEU A 231 -13.16 -15.54 -25.06
N LEU A 232 -13.22 -14.63 -24.07
CA LEU A 232 -14.10 -14.77 -22.91
C LEU A 232 -15.52 -14.32 -23.27
N VAL A 233 -16.50 -15.19 -23.04
CA VAL A 233 -17.93 -14.89 -23.19
C VAL A 233 -18.35 -13.98 -22.02
N PRO A 234 -18.68 -12.68 -22.20
CA PRO A 234 -18.84 -11.75 -21.06
C PRO A 234 -20.05 -12.07 -20.16
N SER A 235 -21.02 -12.83 -20.65
CA SER A 235 -22.17 -13.29 -19.86
C SER A 235 -21.84 -14.40 -18.86
N SER A 236 -20.74 -15.14 -19.01
CA SER A 236 -20.32 -16.16 -18.03
C SER A 236 -19.58 -15.58 -16.81
N ILE A 237 -19.18 -14.31 -16.88
CA ILE A 237 -18.54 -13.60 -15.77
C ILE A 237 -19.64 -13.06 -14.84
N GLU A 238 -19.93 -13.79 -13.77
CA GLU A 238 -20.87 -13.39 -12.72
C GLU A 238 -20.13 -12.78 -11.53
N LYS A 239 -20.65 -11.66 -11.01
CA LYS A 239 -20.07 -10.86 -9.89
C LYS A 239 -21.10 -10.19 -8.99
N ILE A 240 -22.37 -10.21 -9.39
CA ILE A 240 -23.53 -9.96 -8.53
C ILE A 240 -24.30 -11.28 -8.55
N PHE A 241 -24.62 -11.80 -7.38
CA PHE A 241 -25.28 -13.08 -7.19
C PHE A 241 -26.57 -12.88 -6.40
N GLU A 242 -27.65 -13.55 -6.83
CA GLU A 242 -28.88 -13.64 -6.04
C GLU A 242 -28.65 -14.57 -4.84
N VAL A 243 -28.99 -14.08 -3.64
CA VAL A 243 -28.92 -14.82 -2.37
C VAL A 243 -30.32 -15.26 -1.95
N ASP A 244 -31.28 -14.34 -2.04
CA ASP A 244 -32.72 -14.58 -1.95
C ASP A 244 -33.43 -13.52 -2.82
N LYS A 245 -34.73 -13.64 -3.05
CA LYS A 245 -35.49 -12.75 -3.95
C LYS A 245 -35.44 -11.27 -3.56
N HIS A 246 -35.16 -10.96 -2.30
CA HIS A 246 -34.99 -9.61 -1.77
C HIS A 246 -33.54 -9.26 -1.41
N ILE A 247 -32.56 -10.14 -1.65
CA ILE A 247 -31.14 -9.98 -1.28
C ILE A 247 -30.21 -10.37 -2.44
N GLY A 248 -29.43 -9.40 -2.93
CA GLY A 248 -28.30 -9.62 -3.82
C GLY A 248 -26.95 -9.43 -3.11
N CYS A 249 -25.90 -10.03 -3.64
CA CYS A 249 -24.53 -9.86 -3.14
C CYS A 249 -23.57 -9.55 -4.30
N ALA A 250 -22.88 -8.42 -4.25
CA ALA A 250 -21.74 -8.13 -5.14
C ALA A 250 -20.42 -8.57 -4.49
N VAL A 251 -19.42 -8.94 -5.30
CA VAL A 251 -18.16 -9.52 -4.82
C VAL A 251 -16.93 -8.80 -5.40
N SER A 252 -15.90 -8.59 -4.58
CA SER A 252 -14.57 -8.11 -5.02
C SER A 252 -13.45 -8.94 -4.39
N GLY A 253 -12.49 -9.38 -5.21
CA GLY A 253 -11.41 -10.29 -4.82
C GLY A 253 -11.56 -11.68 -5.45
N LEU A 254 -11.23 -12.72 -4.70
CA LEU A 254 -11.26 -14.12 -5.17
C LEU A 254 -12.69 -14.64 -5.32
N VAL A 255 -13.20 -14.68 -6.56
CA VAL A 255 -14.55 -15.17 -6.88
C VAL A 255 -14.77 -16.64 -6.46
N ALA A 256 -13.71 -17.45 -6.38
CA ALA A 256 -13.79 -18.82 -5.87
C ALA A 256 -14.19 -18.87 -4.39
N ASP A 257 -13.57 -18.04 -3.55
CA ASP A 257 -13.90 -17.87 -2.13
C ASP A 257 -15.32 -17.30 -1.97
N ALA A 258 -15.67 -16.33 -2.81
CA ALA A 258 -16.99 -15.69 -2.81
C ALA A 258 -18.14 -16.70 -2.94
N ARG A 259 -18.00 -17.69 -3.83
CA ARG A 259 -19.04 -18.70 -4.09
C ARG A 259 -19.38 -19.52 -2.84
N THR A 260 -18.39 -19.87 -2.02
CA THR A 260 -18.61 -20.59 -0.75
C THR A 260 -19.44 -19.75 0.22
N LEU A 261 -19.13 -18.45 0.34
CA LEU A 261 -19.84 -17.52 1.21
C LEU A 261 -21.27 -17.23 0.72
N ILE A 262 -21.47 -17.11 -0.60
CA ILE A 262 -22.80 -16.93 -1.22
C ILE A 262 -23.67 -18.17 -1.00
N GLU A 263 -23.11 -19.37 -1.12
CA GLU A 263 -23.88 -20.60 -0.90
C GLU A 263 -24.26 -20.75 0.58
N ARG A 264 -23.36 -20.38 1.52
CA ARG A 264 -23.72 -20.24 2.95
C ARG A 264 -24.86 -19.25 3.15
N ALA A 265 -24.83 -18.10 2.48
CA ALA A 265 -25.86 -17.07 2.58
C ALA A 265 -27.24 -17.57 2.11
N ARG A 266 -27.28 -18.30 0.97
CA ARG A 266 -28.49 -18.94 0.42
C ARG A 266 -29.07 -20.00 1.35
N VAL A 267 -28.21 -20.85 1.92
CA VAL A 267 -28.61 -21.87 2.88
C VAL A 267 -29.19 -21.21 4.14
N GLU A 268 -28.59 -20.13 4.65
CA GLU A 268 -29.12 -19.41 5.81
C GLU A 268 -30.48 -18.75 5.52
N ALA A 269 -30.62 -18.05 4.38
CA ALA A 269 -31.89 -17.42 4.01
C ALA A 269 -33.02 -18.45 3.86
N THR A 270 -32.73 -19.58 3.19
CA THR A 270 -33.68 -20.69 3.02
C THR A 270 -34.02 -21.34 4.37
N HIS A 271 -33.04 -21.52 5.25
CA HIS A 271 -33.22 -22.07 6.59
C HIS A 271 -34.09 -21.16 7.48
N HIS A 272 -33.82 -19.86 7.48
CA HIS A 272 -34.62 -18.87 8.20
C HIS A 272 -36.08 -18.86 7.74
N TRP A 273 -36.30 -18.85 6.42
CA TRP A 273 -37.64 -18.97 5.85
C TRP A 273 -38.34 -20.27 6.28
N PHE A 274 -37.63 -21.40 6.28
CA PHE A 274 -38.18 -22.69 6.69
C PHE A 274 -38.53 -22.76 8.19
N VAL A 275 -37.73 -22.15 9.07
CA VAL A 275 -37.92 -22.20 10.53
C VAL A 275 -38.92 -21.15 11.01
N HIS A 276 -38.85 -19.92 10.50
CA HIS A 276 -39.61 -18.77 11.00
C HIS A 276 -40.79 -18.37 10.11
N GLY A 277 -40.83 -18.81 8.84
CA GLY A 277 -41.90 -18.48 7.90
C GLY A 277 -41.87 -17.03 7.39
N GLU A 278 -40.76 -16.31 7.60
CA GLU A 278 -40.59 -14.91 7.24
C GLU A 278 -39.24 -14.65 6.54
N GLN A 279 -39.17 -13.55 5.80
CA GLN A 279 -37.97 -13.11 5.10
C GLN A 279 -36.88 -12.72 6.11
N ILE A 280 -35.68 -13.29 5.95
CA ILE A 280 -34.51 -12.93 6.74
C ILE A 280 -34.09 -11.47 6.47
N HIS A 281 -33.59 -10.76 7.49
CA HIS A 281 -33.02 -9.43 7.31
C HIS A 281 -31.65 -9.50 6.61
N VAL A 282 -31.29 -8.43 5.88
CA VAL A 282 -29.98 -8.37 5.19
C VAL A 282 -28.83 -8.46 6.19
N GLU A 283 -29.02 -7.90 7.39
CA GLU A 283 -28.03 -7.99 8.46
C GLU A 283 -27.83 -9.43 8.95
N ASP A 284 -28.90 -10.19 9.18
CA ASP A 284 -28.82 -11.53 9.76
C ASP A 284 -28.12 -12.52 8.81
N VAL A 285 -28.36 -12.39 7.49
CA VAL A 285 -27.58 -13.09 6.46
C VAL A 285 -26.11 -12.70 6.53
N THR A 286 -25.83 -11.39 6.54
CA THR A 286 -24.45 -10.86 6.58
C THR A 286 -23.70 -11.36 7.82
N ARG A 287 -24.38 -11.41 8.99
CA ARG A 287 -23.84 -11.90 10.25
C ARG A 287 -23.53 -13.40 10.21
N SER A 288 -24.41 -14.23 9.63
CA SER A 288 -24.14 -15.67 9.46
C SER A 288 -22.94 -15.93 8.55
N VAL A 289 -22.79 -15.13 7.49
CA VAL A 289 -21.64 -15.19 6.57
C VAL A 289 -20.36 -14.69 7.24
N SER A 290 -20.41 -13.62 8.04
CA SER A 290 -19.28 -13.14 8.86
C SER A 290 -18.80 -14.18 9.88
N ASN A 291 -19.73 -14.83 10.57
CA ASN A 291 -19.40 -15.91 11.51
C ASN A 291 -18.70 -17.08 10.81
N MET A 292 -19.00 -17.35 9.53
CA MET A 292 -18.27 -18.32 8.72
C MET A 292 -16.90 -17.79 8.29
N ALA A 293 -16.77 -16.51 7.94
CA ALA A 293 -15.50 -15.89 7.59
C ALA A 293 -14.48 -15.91 8.74
N LEU A 294 -14.95 -15.75 9.99
CA LEU A 294 -14.16 -15.88 11.22
C LEU A 294 -13.69 -17.31 11.51
N ALA A 295 -14.23 -18.34 10.85
CA ALA A 295 -13.95 -19.74 11.16
C ALA A 295 -12.63 -20.25 10.51
N PHE A 296 -11.54 -19.51 10.67
CA PHE A 296 -10.20 -19.85 10.20
C PHE A 296 -9.22 -20.00 11.39
N GLY A 297 -8.22 -20.88 11.27
CA GLY A 297 -7.27 -21.17 12.36
C GLY A 297 -6.59 -22.53 12.28
N ASP A 298 -5.62 -22.74 13.17
CA ASP A 298 -4.76 -23.95 13.18
C ASP A 298 -5.43 -25.21 13.76
N ASP A 299 -6.60 -25.08 14.41
CA ASP A 299 -7.31 -26.18 15.07
C ASP A 299 -8.23 -26.95 14.10
N ALA A 300 -7.62 -27.87 13.34
CA ALA A 300 -8.31 -28.74 12.40
C ALA A 300 -9.45 -29.59 13.02
N SER A 301 -9.48 -29.76 14.35
CA SER A 301 -10.53 -30.54 15.03
C SER A 301 -11.92 -29.90 14.97
N LYS A 302 -11.99 -28.60 14.67
CA LYS A 302 -13.24 -27.82 14.57
C LYS A 302 -13.70 -27.56 13.13
N GLY A 303 -13.01 -28.12 12.14
CA GLY A 303 -13.26 -27.82 10.72
C GLY A 303 -12.88 -26.38 10.34
N ALA A 304 -12.00 -25.73 11.10
CA ALA A 304 -11.51 -24.39 10.79
C ALA A 304 -10.74 -24.37 9.46
N MET A 305 -10.91 -23.30 8.71
CA MET A 305 -10.22 -23.09 7.44
C MET A 305 -8.74 -22.74 7.67
N SER A 306 -7.87 -23.22 6.78
CA SER A 306 -6.42 -22.99 6.86
C SER A 306 -5.98 -21.56 6.49
N ARG A 307 -6.90 -20.72 6.02
CA ARG A 307 -6.69 -19.29 5.70
C ARG A 307 -8.03 -18.54 5.73
N PRO A 308 -8.04 -17.21 5.94
CA PRO A 308 -9.22 -16.38 5.69
C PRO A 308 -9.59 -16.33 4.19
N PHE A 309 -10.81 -15.88 3.90
CA PHE A 309 -11.31 -15.71 2.54
C PHE A 309 -10.79 -14.41 1.91
N GLY A 310 -10.19 -14.48 0.72
CA GLY A 310 -9.65 -13.31 0.00
C GLY A 310 -10.70 -12.53 -0.78
N VAL A 311 -11.84 -12.22 -0.18
CA VAL A 311 -12.98 -11.55 -0.84
C VAL A 311 -13.70 -10.59 0.11
N ALA A 312 -14.06 -9.41 -0.43
CA ALA A 312 -15.02 -8.49 0.17
C ALA A 312 -16.39 -8.66 -0.50
N LEU A 313 -17.46 -8.61 0.31
CA LEU A 313 -18.84 -8.77 -0.12
C LEU A 313 -19.64 -7.49 0.13
N LEU A 314 -20.57 -7.17 -0.78
CA LEU A 314 -21.57 -6.11 -0.62
C LEU A 314 -22.95 -6.76 -0.69
N PHE A 315 -23.55 -7.02 0.47
CA PHE A 315 -24.93 -7.48 0.59
C PHE A 315 -25.88 -6.30 0.48
N ALA A 316 -26.80 -6.36 -0.49
CA ALA A 316 -27.80 -5.34 -0.73
C ALA A 316 -29.18 -6.00 -0.76
N GLY A 317 -30.16 -5.41 -0.09
CA GLY A 317 -31.52 -5.91 -0.14
C GLY A 317 -32.55 -4.92 0.35
N VAL A 318 -33.82 -5.32 0.27
CA VAL A 318 -34.96 -4.61 0.86
C VAL A 318 -35.66 -5.61 1.77
N ASP A 319 -35.43 -5.48 3.06
CA ASP A 319 -36.06 -6.31 4.11
C ASP A 319 -37.21 -5.54 4.78
N PRO A 320 -37.94 -6.11 5.76
CA PRO A 320 -39.06 -5.42 6.44
C PRO A 320 -38.68 -4.09 7.11
N THR A 321 -37.39 -3.83 7.35
CA THR A 321 -36.89 -2.57 7.91
C THR A 321 -36.50 -1.53 6.84
N GLY A 322 -36.63 -1.88 5.56
CA GLY A 322 -36.36 -1.02 4.40
C GLY A 322 -35.12 -1.43 3.58
N PRO A 323 -34.65 -0.56 2.69
CA PRO A 323 -33.42 -0.77 1.94
C PRO A 323 -32.19 -0.84 2.86
N ARG A 324 -31.32 -1.83 2.65
CA ARG A 324 -30.08 -2.06 3.44
C ARG A 324 -28.90 -2.44 2.55
N LEU A 325 -27.75 -1.83 2.83
CA LEU A 325 -26.46 -2.14 2.22
C LEU A 325 -25.42 -2.43 3.31
N PHE A 326 -24.86 -3.63 3.29
CA PHE A 326 -23.78 -4.06 4.18
C PHE A 326 -22.54 -4.44 3.39
N HIS A 327 -21.38 -3.99 3.85
CA HIS A 327 -20.08 -4.48 3.43
C HIS A 327 -19.58 -5.50 4.43
N MET A 328 -18.91 -6.54 3.96
CA MET A 328 -18.19 -7.50 4.79
C MET A 328 -16.81 -7.73 4.18
N ASP A 329 -15.78 -7.64 5.00
CA ASP A 329 -14.39 -7.84 4.58
C ASP A 329 -13.83 -9.21 5.04
N PRO A 330 -12.63 -9.60 4.59
CA PRO A 330 -11.97 -10.85 4.98
C PRO A 330 -11.75 -11.09 6.48
N SER A 331 -11.81 -10.05 7.33
CA SER A 331 -11.69 -10.21 8.79
C SER A 331 -12.95 -10.82 9.42
N GLY A 332 -14.05 -10.92 8.67
CA GLY A 332 -15.37 -11.22 9.23
C GLY A 332 -15.99 -10.05 10.00
N THR A 333 -15.44 -8.84 9.83
CA THR A 333 -16.12 -7.60 10.19
C THR A 333 -17.13 -7.26 9.11
N TYR A 334 -18.36 -6.92 9.51
CA TYR A 334 -19.36 -6.35 8.63
C TYR A 334 -19.82 -4.98 9.12
N ILE A 335 -20.03 -4.07 8.17
CA ILE A 335 -20.37 -2.66 8.42
C ILE A 335 -21.59 -2.32 7.56
N ASN A 336 -22.60 -1.72 8.18
CA ASN A 336 -23.73 -1.12 7.45
C ASN A 336 -23.23 0.14 6.76
N TYR A 337 -23.22 0.19 5.43
CA TYR A 337 -22.79 1.37 4.66
C TYR A 337 -23.91 2.43 4.58
N GLN A 338 -24.38 2.84 5.75
CA GLN A 338 -24.70 4.24 5.98
C GLN A 338 -23.37 4.97 6.23
N TYR A 339 -23.25 6.23 5.81
CA TYR A 339 -22.09 7.05 6.21
C TYR A 339 -21.94 6.96 7.72
N ASP A 340 -20.81 6.46 8.21
CA ASP A 340 -20.61 6.31 9.65
C ASP A 340 -20.73 7.69 10.30
N ARG A 341 -21.75 7.82 11.15
CA ARG A 341 -22.06 9.01 11.94
C ARG A 341 -21.83 8.75 13.43
N GLY A 342 -21.39 7.54 13.80
CA GLY A 342 -20.94 7.24 15.14
C GLY A 342 -19.69 8.05 15.44
N VAL A 343 -19.78 8.93 16.43
CA VAL A 343 -18.64 9.78 16.81
C VAL A 343 -17.57 8.96 17.55
N ASN A 344 -17.98 7.81 18.09
CA ASN A 344 -17.19 6.88 18.89
C ASN A 344 -16.94 5.51 18.21
N THR A 345 -17.07 5.42 16.88
CA THR A 345 -16.71 4.19 16.15
C THR A 345 -15.20 4.06 16.00
N PHE A 346 -14.64 2.91 16.36
CA PHE A 346 -13.20 2.64 16.29
C PHE A 346 -12.85 1.77 15.06
N SER A 347 -11.72 2.08 14.43
CA SER A 347 -11.07 1.27 13.42
C SER A 347 -10.51 -0.03 14.03
N PRO A 348 -10.13 -1.03 13.20
CA PRO A 348 -9.45 -2.23 13.67
C PRO A 348 -8.16 -1.95 14.47
N GLU A 349 -7.49 -0.82 14.22
CA GLU A 349 -6.32 -0.32 14.97
C GLU A 349 -6.67 0.40 16.28
N GLY A 350 -7.95 0.45 16.68
CA GLY A 350 -8.39 1.14 17.89
C GLY A 350 -8.30 2.67 17.81
N ARG A 351 -8.27 3.24 16.60
CA ARG A 351 -8.34 4.71 16.37
C ARG A 351 -9.77 5.10 16.04
N LEU A 352 -10.19 6.34 16.36
CA LEU A 352 -11.54 6.81 16.01
C LEU A 352 -11.66 7.04 14.49
N PHE A 353 -12.57 6.34 13.79
CA PHE A 353 -12.74 6.47 12.34
C PHE A 353 -12.96 7.92 11.90
N GLN A 354 -13.76 8.67 12.66
CA GLN A 354 -14.01 10.09 12.39
C GLN A 354 -12.72 10.94 12.39
N VAL A 355 -11.75 10.60 13.24
CA VAL A 355 -10.44 11.26 13.30
C VAL A 355 -9.56 10.83 12.14
N GLU A 356 -9.58 9.56 11.75
CA GLU A 356 -8.88 9.08 10.56
C GLU A 356 -9.39 9.77 9.29
N TYR A 357 -10.71 9.84 9.09
CA TYR A 357 -11.31 10.53 7.95
C TYR A 357 -10.95 12.02 7.92
N ALA A 358 -10.87 12.68 9.09
CA ALA A 358 -10.38 14.05 9.19
C ALA A 358 -8.90 14.17 8.79
N ILE A 359 -8.03 13.26 9.26
CA ILE A 359 -6.61 13.22 8.89
C ILE A 359 -6.43 12.98 7.39
N GLU A 360 -7.13 12.02 6.80
CA GLU A 360 -7.08 11.76 5.34
C GLU A 360 -7.58 12.98 4.54
N ALA A 361 -8.61 13.69 5.01
CA ALA A 361 -9.04 14.95 4.40
C ALA A 361 -7.95 16.04 4.45
N THR A 362 -7.09 16.07 5.46
CA THR A 362 -5.91 16.97 5.47
C THR A 362 -4.79 16.50 4.53
N LYS A 363 -4.56 15.19 4.39
CA LYS A 363 -3.57 14.62 3.47
C LYS A 363 -3.93 14.87 2.00
N LEU A 364 -5.22 14.96 1.67
CA LEU A 364 -5.70 15.36 0.34
C LEU A 364 -5.67 16.90 0.13
N GLY A 365 -5.32 17.67 1.15
CA GLY A 365 -5.23 19.12 1.11
C GLY A 365 -4.03 19.64 0.34
N SER A 366 -4.14 20.88 -0.17
CA SER A 366 -3.04 21.57 -0.85
C SER A 366 -1.90 21.93 0.10
N THR A 367 -0.66 21.95 -0.40
CA THR A 367 0.53 22.12 0.44
C THR A 367 0.67 23.57 0.90
N GLY A 368 0.88 23.75 2.20
CA GLY A 368 1.12 25.05 2.83
C GLY A 368 2.42 25.06 3.64
N ILE A 369 3.14 26.16 3.59
CA ILE A 369 4.45 26.37 4.24
C ILE A 369 4.39 27.65 5.07
N GLY A 370 4.86 27.58 6.31
CA GLY A 370 5.16 28.73 7.15
C GLY A 370 6.64 28.80 7.50
N ILE A 371 7.25 29.99 7.40
CA ILE A 371 8.64 30.25 7.78
C ILE A 371 8.72 31.54 8.60
N GLN A 372 9.14 31.44 9.86
CA GLN A 372 9.41 32.59 10.72
C GLN A 372 10.87 33.02 10.63
N THR A 373 11.10 34.33 10.62
CA THR A 373 12.42 34.97 10.58
C THR A 373 12.55 35.98 11.73
N SER A 374 13.68 36.68 11.83
CA SER A 374 13.84 37.84 12.72
C SER A 374 13.04 39.08 12.26
N GLU A 375 12.67 39.15 10.98
CA GLU A 375 12.00 40.30 10.35
C GLU A 375 10.46 40.14 10.32
N GLY A 376 9.95 38.92 10.42
CA GLY A 376 8.52 38.60 10.34
C GLY A 376 8.27 37.13 9.99
N VAL A 377 7.08 36.84 9.46
CA VAL A 377 6.69 35.48 9.05
C VAL A 377 6.22 35.48 7.60
N VAL A 378 6.56 34.42 6.87
CA VAL A 378 6.06 34.10 5.54
C VAL A 378 5.08 32.92 5.64
N LEU A 379 3.91 33.05 5.01
CA LEU A 379 3.00 31.96 4.70
C LEU A 379 2.90 31.82 3.18
N ALA A 380 3.05 30.62 2.64
CA ALA A 380 2.84 30.34 1.22
C ALA A 380 2.00 29.06 1.05
N VAL A 381 0.96 29.08 0.22
CA VAL A 381 0.04 27.94 0.05
C VAL A 381 -0.33 27.72 -1.41
N GLU A 382 -0.25 26.47 -1.84
CA GLU A 382 -0.74 25.96 -3.13
C GLU A 382 -2.26 26.10 -3.27
N LYS A 383 -2.73 26.58 -4.43
CA LYS A 383 -4.15 26.62 -4.85
C LYS A 383 -4.39 25.62 -5.98
N ARG A 384 -4.87 24.42 -5.65
CA ARG A 384 -5.26 23.40 -6.65
C ARG A 384 -6.57 23.77 -7.34
N VAL A 385 -6.54 23.90 -8.67
CA VAL A 385 -7.73 24.11 -9.50
C VAL A 385 -8.21 22.77 -10.03
N THR A 386 -8.98 22.03 -9.23
CA THR A 386 -9.44 20.67 -9.56
C THR A 386 -10.49 20.60 -10.67
N SER A 387 -10.95 21.74 -11.21
CA SER A 387 -11.91 21.81 -12.31
C SER A 387 -11.80 23.11 -13.09
N ASN A 388 -11.89 23.02 -14.41
CA ASN A 388 -11.97 24.17 -15.33
C ASN A 388 -13.22 25.06 -15.11
N LEU A 389 -14.19 24.61 -14.31
CA LEU A 389 -15.38 25.39 -13.93
C LEU A 389 -15.17 26.21 -12.64
N LEU A 390 -14.07 25.98 -11.92
CA LEU A 390 -13.79 26.62 -10.63
C LEU A 390 -13.03 27.92 -10.88
N VAL A 391 -13.61 29.06 -10.48
CA VAL A 391 -12.98 30.38 -10.62
C VAL A 391 -11.76 30.46 -9.67
N PRO A 392 -10.51 30.55 -10.17
CA PRO A 392 -9.33 30.43 -9.30
C PRO A 392 -9.25 31.51 -8.21
N SER A 393 -9.75 32.72 -8.48
CA SER A 393 -9.82 33.81 -7.49
C SER A 393 -10.86 33.60 -6.38
N SER A 394 -11.67 32.54 -6.43
CA SER A 394 -12.58 32.14 -5.34
C SER A 394 -11.96 31.15 -4.35
N ILE A 395 -10.75 30.65 -4.66
CA ILE A 395 -9.98 29.79 -3.76
C ILE A 395 -9.16 30.68 -2.82
N GLU A 396 -9.63 30.84 -1.60
CA GLU A 396 -8.88 31.43 -0.48
C GLU A 396 -8.25 30.31 0.36
N LYS A 397 -6.96 30.44 0.67
CA LYS A 397 -6.18 29.46 1.42
C LYS A 397 -5.35 30.07 2.56
N ILE A 398 -5.17 31.39 2.56
CA ILE A 398 -4.62 32.14 3.70
C ILE A 398 -5.63 33.19 4.15
N PHE A 399 -5.86 33.28 5.46
CA PHE A 399 -6.84 34.17 6.07
C PHE A 399 -6.19 35.08 7.12
N GLU A 400 -6.59 36.35 7.17
CA GLU A 400 -6.28 37.27 8.27
C GLU A 400 -7.11 36.88 9.50
N VAL A 401 -6.46 36.69 10.65
CA VAL A 401 -7.11 36.40 11.94
C VAL A 401 -7.14 37.64 12.81
N ASP A 402 -6.01 38.35 12.86
CA ASP A 402 -5.85 39.72 13.38
C ASP A 402 -4.72 40.37 12.58
N LYS A 403 -4.51 41.67 12.72
CA LYS A 403 -3.52 42.45 11.95
C LYS A 403 -2.10 41.89 12.07
N HIS A 404 -1.76 41.21 13.16
CA HIS A 404 -0.45 40.57 13.38
C HIS A 404 -0.48 39.04 13.28
N ILE A 405 -1.59 38.43 12.85
CA ILE A 405 -1.77 36.97 12.76
C ILE A 405 -2.46 36.56 11.45
N GLY A 406 -1.75 35.79 10.62
CA GLY A 406 -2.31 35.05 9.49
C GLY A 406 -2.52 33.57 9.81
N CYS A 407 -3.39 32.91 9.06
CA CYS A 407 -3.62 31.47 9.15
C CYS A 407 -3.66 30.84 7.74
N ALA A 408 -2.73 29.93 7.45
CA ALA A 408 -2.73 29.10 6.25
C ALA A 408 -3.53 27.81 6.49
N VAL A 409 -4.29 27.35 5.49
CA VAL A 409 -5.22 26.21 5.65
C VAL A 409 -5.00 25.12 4.60
N SER A 410 -5.05 23.86 5.05
CA SER A 410 -5.03 22.68 4.19
C SER A 410 -6.15 21.70 4.56
N GLY A 411 -6.73 21.02 3.58
CA GLY A 411 -7.94 20.21 3.73
C GLY A 411 -9.24 21.00 3.49
N LEU A 412 -10.29 20.71 4.27
CA LEU A 412 -11.65 21.23 4.08
C LEU A 412 -11.75 22.73 4.44
N VAL A 413 -11.95 23.59 3.43
CA VAL A 413 -12.03 25.05 3.63
C VAL A 413 -13.27 25.49 4.43
N ALA A 414 -14.37 24.73 4.37
CA ALA A 414 -15.56 25.01 5.19
C ALA A 414 -15.30 24.81 6.70
N ASP A 415 -14.57 23.76 7.03
CA ASP A 415 -14.10 23.47 8.39
C ASP A 415 -13.12 24.55 8.85
N ALA A 416 -12.17 24.92 7.98
CA ALA A 416 -11.21 26.00 8.22
C ALA A 416 -11.90 27.32 8.61
N ARG A 417 -12.89 27.75 7.83
CA ARG A 417 -13.64 29.00 8.05
C ARG A 417 -14.27 29.05 9.44
N THR A 418 -14.84 27.94 9.91
CA THR A 418 -15.44 27.87 11.26
C THR A 418 -14.42 28.12 12.37
N LEU A 419 -13.23 27.51 12.24
CA LEU A 419 -12.13 27.68 13.20
C LEU A 419 -11.49 29.07 13.12
N ILE A 420 -11.41 29.66 11.93
CA ILE A 420 -10.90 31.03 11.70
C ILE A 420 -11.85 32.08 12.28
N GLU A 421 -13.17 31.93 12.12
CA GLU A 421 -14.13 32.84 12.76
C GLU A 421 -14.05 32.74 14.30
N ARG A 422 -13.84 31.55 14.87
CA ARG A 422 -13.53 31.41 16.30
C ARG A 422 -12.26 32.16 16.68
N ALA A 423 -11.20 32.02 15.89
CA ALA A 423 -9.91 32.68 16.11
C ALA A 423 -10.04 34.22 16.11
N ARG A 424 -10.78 34.78 15.15
CA ARG A 424 -11.10 36.22 15.03
C ARG A 424 -11.87 36.73 16.24
N VAL A 425 -12.88 35.98 16.69
CA VAL A 425 -13.67 36.31 17.89
C VAL A 425 -12.79 36.28 19.14
N GLU A 426 -11.91 35.29 19.29
CA GLU A 426 -10.99 35.21 20.44
C GLU A 426 -10.01 36.39 20.46
N ALA A 427 -9.38 36.71 19.33
CA ALA A 427 -8.46 37.85 19.23
C ALA A 427 -9.14 39.18 19.56
N THR A 428 -10.34 39.41 19.00
CA THR A 428 -11.16 40.60 19.27
C THR A 428 -11.57 40.68 20.74
N HIS A 429 -11.96 39.55 21.34
CA HIS A 429 -12.36 39.46 22.75
C HIS A 429 -11.17 39.72 23.68
N HIS A 430 -10.00 39.14 23.41
CA HIS A 430 -8.78 39.37 24.18
C HIS A 430 -8.38 40.84 24.16
N TRP A 431 -8.36 41.46 22.98
CA TRP A 431 -8.13 42.90 22.85
C TRP A 431 -9.13 43.74 23.65
N PHE A 432 -10.41 43.38 23.62
CA PHE A 432 -11.46 44.08 24.37
C PHE A 432 -11.33 43.95 25.89
N VAL A 433 -10.90 42.79 26.39
CA VAL A 433 -10.79 42.50 27.84
C VAL A 433 -9.46 42.98 28.43
N HIS A 434 -8.35 42.76 27.73
CA HIS A 434 -6.99 42.99 28.25
C HIS A 434 -6.36 44.28 27.70
N GLY A 435 -6.85 44.82 26.59
CA GLY A 435 -6.28 46.03 25.95
C GLY A 435 -4.96 45.79 25.22
N GLU A 436 -4.57 44.54 25.00
CA GLU A 436 -3.33 44.13 24.35
C GLU A 436 -3.55 43.07 23.27
N GLN A 437 -2.59 42.95 22.35
CA GLN A 437 -2.64 41.99 21.25
C GLN A 437 -2.53 40.57 21.79
N ILE A 438 -3.41 39.66 21.35
CA ILE A 438 -3.33 38.24 21.72
C ILE A 438 -2.08 37.60 21.10
N HIS A 439 -1.45 36.65 21.80
CA HIS A 439 -0.36 35.86 21.24
C HIS A 439 -0.85 34.81 20.25
N VAL A 440 -0.01 34.45 19.28
CA VAL A 440 -0.32 33.41 18.28
C VAL A 440 -0.57 32.06 18.98
N GLU A 441 0.17 31.77 20.05
CA GLU A 441 -0.02 30.55 20.84
C GLU A 441 -1.41 30.50 21.49
N ASP A 442 -1.90 31.61 22.08
CA ASP A 442 -3.18 31.63 22.78
C ASP A 442 -4.37 31.50 21.81
N VAL A 443 -4.30 32.14 20.64
CA VAL A 443 -5.26 31.91 19.54
C VAL A 443 -5.24 30.43 19.12
N THR A 444 -4.05 29.89 18.88
CA THR A 444 -3.87 28.50 18.44
C THR A 444 -4.42 27.53 19.48
N ARG A 445 -4.23 27.80 20.78
CA ARG A 445 -4.75 27.00 21.89
C ARG A 445 -6.28 27.06 21.99
N SER A 446 -6.89 28.24 21.84
CA SER A 446 -8.36 28.37 21.80
C SER A 446 -8.98 27.59 20.64
N VAL A 447 -8.41 27.72 19.44
CA VAL A 447 -8.85 26.99 18.24
C VAL A 447 -8.66 25.48 18.41
N SER A 448 -7.53 25.04 18.98
CA SER A 448 -7.27 23.62 19.25
C SER A 448 -8.27 23.02 20.24
N ASN A 449 -8.62 23.76 21.30
CA ASN A 449 -9.64 23.33 22.26
C ASN A 449 -11.02 23.18 21.61
N MET A 450 -11.37 24.06 20.65
CA MET A 450 -12.60 23.91 19.86
C MET A 450 -12.54 22.71 18.91
N ALA A 451 -11.38 22.47 18.27
CA ALA A 451 -11.21 21.35 17.35
C ALA A 451 -11.32 19.97 18.04
N LEU A 452 -10.99 19.90 19.33
CA LEU A 452 -11.16 18.71 20.17
C LEU A 452 -12.59 18.51 20.71
N ALA A 453 -13.49 19.50 20.55
CA ALA A 453 -14.84 19.46 21.09
C ALA A 453 -15.85 18.70 20.20
N PHE A 454 -15.54 17.45 19.87
CA PHE A 454 -16.44 16.54 19.14
C PHE A 454 -16.81 15.32 20.02
N GLY A 455 -18.03 14.80 19.86
CA GLY A 455 -18.55 13.67 20.65
C GLY A 455 -20.08 13.58 20.67
N ASP A 456 -20.61 12.49 21.24
CA ASP A 456 -22.06 12.23 21.33
C ASP A 456 -22.80 13.13 22.34
N ASP A 457 -22.08 13.86 23.20
CA ASP A 457 -22.68 14.69 24.27
C ASP A 457 -23.13 16.06 23.75
N ALA A 458 -24.29 16.07 23.07
CA ALA A 458 -24.93 17.27 22.56
C ALA A 458 -25.22 18.34 23.66
N SER A 459 -25.27 17.97 24.94
CA SER A 459 -25.50 18.91 26.05
C SER A 459 -24.34 19.90 26.26
N LYS A 460 -23.14 19.56 25.76
CA LYS A 460 -21.95 20.41 25.81
C LYS A 460 -21.71 21.22 24.52
N GLY A 461 -22.63 21.14 23.55
CA GLY A 461 -22.42 21.72 22.22
C GLY A 461 -21.34 21.02 21.41
N ALA A 462 -21.05 19.76 21.73
CA ALA A 462 -20.05 18.96 21.01
C ALA A 462 -20.47 18.74 19.55
N MET A 463 -19.49 18.80 18.65
CA MET A 463 -19.71 18.56 17.23
C MET A 463 -19.82 17.07 16.91
N SER A 464 -20.61 16.73 15.90
CA SER A 464 -20.84 15.33 15.48
C SER A 464 -19.68 14.69 14.71
N ARG A 465 -18.58 15.43 14.49
CA ARG A 465 -17.33 14.96 13.88
C ARG A 465 -16.20 15.96 14.16
N PRO A 466 -14.92 15.55 14.14
CA PRO A 466 -13.79 16.45 14.11
C PRO A 466 -13.69 17.21 12.78
N PHE A 467 -12.83 18.23 12.76
CA PHE A 467 -12.57 19.06 11.57
C PHE A 467 -11.51 18.41 10.66
N GLY A 468 -11.82 18.25 9.37
CA GLY A 468 -10.90 17.72 8.35
C GLY A 468 -9.97 18.79 7.78
N VAL A 469 -9.29 19.54 8.65
CA VAL A 469 -8.43 20.68 8.27
C VAL A 469 -7.15 20.74 9.11
N ALA A 470 -6.03 21.02 8.46
CA ALA A 470 -4.79 21.44 9.10
C ALA A 470 -4.66 22.96 8.99
N LEU A 471 -4.36 23.61 10.11
CA LEU A 471 -4.17 25.06 10.20
C LEU A 471 -2.74 25.38 10.63
N LEU A 472 -2.14 26.39 10.01
CA LEU A 472 -0.83 26.92 10.38
C LEU A 472 -1.00 28.41 10.69
N PHE A 473 -1.09 28.72 11.99
CA PHE A 473 -1.12 30.09 12.50
C PHE A 473 0.30 30.67 12.54
N ALA A 474 0.43 31.92 12.11
CA ALA A 474 1.70 32.60 11.96
C ALA A 474 1.52 34.09 12.24
N GLY A 475 2.37 34.66 13.09
CA GLY A 475 2.28 36.05 13.48
C GLY A 475 3.53 36.57 14.15
N VAL A 476 3.53 37.87 14.43
CA VAL A 476 4.67 38.55 15.03
C VAL A 476 4.46 38.67 16.54
N ASP A 477 4.97 37.66 17.27
CA ASP A 477 5.00 37.66 18.73
C ASP A 477 6.35 38.19 19.28
N PRO A 478 6.36 38.93 20.40
CA PRO A 478 7.59 39.47 21.00
C PRO A 478 8.58 38.41 21.52
N THR A 479 8.13 37.18 21.73
CA THR A 479 8.84 36.11 22.46
C THR A 479 8.80 34.75 21.75
N GLY A 480 8.24 34.67 20.55
CA GLY A 480 8.01 33.40 19.84
C GLY A 480 9.30 32.73 19.35
N PRO A 481 9.42 31.39 19.45
CA PRO A 481 10.56 30.65 18.89
C PRO A 481 10.49 30.63 17.36
N GLN A 482 11.57 31.05 16.67
CA GLN A 482 11.61 31.05 15.20
C GLN A 482 11.58 29.63 14.63
N ALA A 483 10.48 29.26 13.97
CA ALA A 483 10.27 27.94 13.39
C ALA A 483 9.85 27.99 11.92
N ALA A 484 10.06 26.88 11.22
CA ALA A 484 9.50 26.62 9.90
C ALA A 484 8.72 25.29 9.91
N LYS A 485 7.59 25.24 9.19
CA LYS A 485 6.68 24.08 9.19
C LYS A 485 5.91 23.96 7.88
N ALA A 486 5.69 22.73 7.42
CA ALA A 486 4.80 22.42 6.29
C ALA A 486 3.53 21.66 6.74
N ILE A 487 2.43 21.82 5.99
CA ILE A 487 1.13 21.13 6.11
C ILE A 487 0.57 20.74 4.72
N GLY A 488 -0.36 19.79 4.67
CA GLY A 488 -1.02 19.32 3.42
C GLY A 488 -0.33 18.13 2.75
N SER A 489 -0.69 17.80 1.51
CA SER A 489 -0.26 16.54 0.86
C SER A 489 1.25 16.44 0.68
N GLY A 490 1.92 17.53 0.29
CA GLY A 490 3.37 17.57 0.06
C GLY A 490 4.20 17.79 1.34
N HIS A 491 3.59 17.75 2.53
CA HIS A 491 4.25 18.23 3.75
C HIS A 491 5.49 17.44 4.16
N GLU A 492 5.55 16.12 3.93
CA GLU A 492 6.72 15.31 4.30
C GLU A 492 7.97 15.75 3.52
N GLY A 493 7.87 15.82 2.19
CA GLY A 493 8.96 16.29 1.32
C GLY A 493 9.29 17.77 1.50
N ALA A 494 8.28 18.60 1.81
CA ALA A 494 8.50 20.02 2.11
C ALA A 494 9.19 20.21 3.48
N GLN A 495 8.81 19.44 4.49
CA GLN A 495 9.40 19.47 5.83
C GLN A 495 10.88 19.06 5.80
N GLN A 496 11.24 18.02 5.06
CA GLN A 496 12.64 17.63 4.87
C GLN A 496 13.46 18.79 4.26
N GLN A 497 12.96 19.44 3.21
CA GLN A 497 13.66 20.56 2.58
C GLN A 497 13.76 21.79 3.50
N LEU A 498 12.76 22.03 4.36
CA LEU A 498 12.86 23.06 5.39
C LEU A 498 13.97 22.71 6.39
N GLU A 499 14.05 21.48 6.88
CA GLU A 499 15.07 21.03 7.84
C GLU A 499 16.50 21.12 7.28
N GLU A 500 16.67 20.97 5.96
CA GLU A 500 17.97 21.11 5.29
C GLU A 500 18.36 22.57 4.98
N ALA A 501 17.40 23.46 4.70
CA ALA A 501 17.66 24.80 4.14
C ALA A 501 17.30 25.98 5.06
N TYR A 502 16.49 25.79 6.09
CA TYR A 502 16.08 26.85 7.02
C TYR A 502 17.18 27.17 8.03
N HIS A 503 17.36 28.46 8.34
CA HIS A 503 18.11 28.90 9.51
C HIS A 503 17.54 30.20 10.09
N SER A 504 17.60 30.35 11.41
CA SER A 504 17.09 31.51 12.17
C SER A 504 17.60 32.87 11.69
N GLY A 505 18.83 32.92 11.16
CA GLY A 505 19.44 34.15 10.63
C GLY A 505 19.01 34.56 9.21
N MET A 506 18.03 33.91 8.59
CA MET A 506 17.63 34.23 7.20
C MET A 506 16.75 35.48 7.12
N SER A 507 16.86 36.25 6.02
CA SER A 507 15.98 37.41 5.80
C SER A 507 14.57 36.99 5.40
N LEU A 508 13.60 37.89 5.52
CA LEU A 508 12.24 37.67 5.03
C LEU A 508 12.21 37.41 3.51
N ARG A 509 13.15 38.00 2.75
CA ARG A 509 13.26 37.78 1.31
C ARG A 509 13.77 36.38 0.99
N ASP A 510 14.79 35.91 1.72
CA ASP A 510 15.31 34.54 1.56
C ASP A 510 14.24 33.51 1.94
N ALA A 511 13.45 33.78 3.00
CA ALA A 511 12.33 32.93 3.42
C ALA A 511 11.22 32.87 2.36
N LEU A 512 10.88 34.01 1.72
CA LEU A 512 9.96 34.06 0.58
C LEU A 512 10.42 33.21 -0.60
N VAL A 513 11.69 33.35 -1.00
CA VAL A 513 12.28 32.57 -2.09
C VAL A 513 12.35 31.09 -1.72
N LEU A 514 12.72 30.74 -0.47
CA LEU A 514 12.76 29.36 0.00
C LEU A 514 11.37 28.71 0.00
N ALA A 515 10.35 29.37 0.53
CA ALA A 515 8.99 28.84 0.56
C ALA A 515 8.46 28.52 -0.85
N LEU A 516 8.64 29.44 -1.81
CA LEU A 516 8.25 29.21 -3.20
C LEU A 516 9.13 28.15 -3.91
N LYS A 517 10.42 28.06 -3.58
CA LYS A 517 11.33 27.03 -4.11
C LYS A 517 10.96 25.62 -3.62
N ILE A 518 10.49 25.49 -2.39
CA ILE A 518 10.01 24.21 -1.84
C ILE A 518 8.65 23.87 -2.45
N LEU A 519 7.70 24.82 -2.50
CA LEU A 519 6.40 24.60 -3.18
C LEU A 519 6.60 24.13 -4.63
N LYS A 520 7.49 24.76 -5.40
CA LYS A 520 7.84 24.34 -6.77
C LYS A 520 8.30 22.89 -6.91
N GLN A 521 8.86 22.28 -5.85
CA GLN A 521 9.34 20.90 -5.86
C GLN A 521 8.28 19.87 -5.42
N VAL A 522 7.27 20.30 -4.66
CA VAL A 522 6.21 19.41 -4.12
C VAL A 522 4.85 19.60 -4.80
N MET A 523 4.70 20.62 -5.63
CA MET A 523 3.51 20.84 -6.48
C MET A 523 3.56 19.95 -7.74
N GLU A 524 2.40 19.41 -8.12
CA GLU A 524 2.21 18.69 -9.39
C GLU A 524 2.12 19.66 -10.58
N GLU A 525 1.53 20.84 -10.35
CA GLU A 525 1.44 21.92 -11.34
C GLU A 525 2.69 22.81 -11.34
N LYS A 526 2.98 23.43 -12.49
CA LYS A 526 4.03 24.43 -12.59
C LYS A 526 3.66 25.67 -11.76
N LEU A 527 4.54 26.06 -10.84
CA LEU A 527 4.43 27.28 -10.04
C LEU A 527 4.17 28.54 -10.91
N ASP A 528 3.08 29.27 -10.61
CA ASP A 528 2.75 30.58 -11.17
C ASP A 528 2.03 31.50 -10.15
N MET A 529 1.75 32.74 -10.54
CA MET A 529 1.11 33.78 -9.71
C MET A 529 -0.42 33.62 -9.55
N THR A 530 -0.99 32.53 -10.04
CA THR A 530 -2.43 32.20 -9.95
C THR A 530 -2.69 30.93 -9.14
N ASN A 531 -1.75 29.99 -9.11
CA ASN A 531 -1.85 28.74 -8.34
C ASN A 531 -1.13 28.75 -6.98
N VAL A 532 -0.67 29.92 -6.48
CA VAL A 532 -0.15 30.10 -5.11
C VAL A 532 -0.70 31.37 -4.45
N GLU A 533 -0.91 31.30 -3.13
CA GLU A 533 -1.15 32.44 -2.24
C GLU A 533 0.09 32.69 -1.37
N VAL A 534 0.47 33.95 -1.15
CA VAL A 534 1.59 34.29 -0.27
C VAL A 534 1.22 35.47 0.63
N VAL A 535 1.47 35.35 1.92
CA VAL A 535 1.31 36.41 2.92
C VAL A 535 2.63 36.61 3.65
N THR A 536 2.99 37.86 3.89
CA THR A 536 4.00 38.26 4.87
C THR A 536 3.33 38.93 6.06
N VAL A 537 3.75 38.62 7.28
CA VAL A 537 3.34 39.33 8.49
C VAL A 537 4.58 39.91 9.16
N THR A 538 4.71 41.23 9.20
CA THR A 538 5.89 41.93 9.75
C THR A 538 5.49 42.95 10.83
N PRO A 539 6.42 43.37 11.72
CA PRO A 539 6.10 44.35 12.76
C PRO A 539 5.53 45.67 12.23
N ASP A 540 6.01 46.11 11.05
CA ASP A 540 5.74 47.38 10.39
C ASP A 540 4.55 47.33 9.42
N ARG A 541 4.55 46.38 8.47
CA ARG A 541 3.51 46.25 7.43
C ARG A 541 2.29 45.47 7.91
N LYS A 542 2.39 44.78 9.05
CA LYS A 542 1.33 43.90 9.60
C LYS A 542 0.98 42.80 8.58
N TYR A 543 -0.23 42.23 8.62
CA TYR A 543 -0.69 41.24 7.66
C TYR A 543 -0.72 41.86 6.26
N HIS A 544 0.12 41.34 5.35
CA HIS A 544 0.17 41.75 3.95
C HIS A 544 0.06 40.53 3.03
N LEU A 545 -1.07 40.43 2.33
CA LEU A 545 -1.29 39.49 1.23
C LEU A 545 -0.62 40.04 -0.03
N LEU A 546 0.32 39.29 -0.60
CA LEU A 546 1.09 39.73 -1.76
C LEU A 546 0.18 39.84 -2.99
N ALA A 547 0.33 40.94 -3.73
CA ALA A 547 -0.29 41.10 -5.04
C ALA A 547 0.32 40.11 -6.05
N LYS A 548 -0.38 39.82 -7.14
CA LYS A 548 0.09 38.84 -8.16
C LYS A 548 1.44 39.22 -8.74
N GLU A 549 1.66 40.52 -8.91
CA GLU A 549 2.89 41.13 -9.42
C GLU A 549 4.04 41.02 -8.40
N GLU A 550 3.75 41.11 -7.09
CA GLU A 550 4.72 40.85 -6.02
C GLU A 550 5.12 39.37 -6.02
N VAL A 551 4.16 38.44 -6.17
CA VAL A 551 4.41 36.99 -6.25
C VAL A 551 5.20 36.62 -7.50
N GLU A 552 4.82 37.13 -8.68
CA GLU A 552 5.51 36.87 -9.96
C GLU A 552 6.99 37.31 -9.91
N ALA A 553 7.30 38.43 -9.27
CA ALA A 553 8.66 38.88 -9.06
C ALA A 553 9.49 37.89 -8.20
N VAL A 554 8.91 37.27 -7.17
CA VAL A 554 9.62 36.24 -6.37
C VAL A 554 9.78 34.93 -7.16
N ILE A 555 8.77 34.55 -7.96
CA ILE A 555 8.84 33.36 -8.83
C ILE A 555 9.97 33.49 -9.86
N ALA A 556 10.19 34.69 -10.41
CA ALA A 556 11.32 34.96 -11.29
C ALA A 556 12.68 34.75 -10.60
N GLU A 557 12.85 35.19 -9.35
CA GLU A 557 14.04 34.94 -8.55
C GLU A 557 14.27 33.44 -8.30
N VAL A 558 13.23 32.70 -7.91
CA VAL A 558 13.27 31.23 -7.78
C VAL A 558 13.73 30.58 -9.09
N GLY A 559 13.28 31.07 -10.24
CA GLY A 559 13.72 30.62 -11.57
C GLY A 559 15.19 30.93 -11.89
N SER A 560 15.71 32.06 -11.41
CA SER A 560 17.12 32.45 -11.61
C SER A 560 18.13 31.70 -10.74
N SER A 561 17.68 31.11 -9.62
CA SER A 561 18.54 30.45 -8.62
C SER A 561 19.01 29.02 -8.97
N SER A 562 18.77 28.56 -10.20
CA SER A 562 19.18 27.21 -10.65
C SER A 562 20.59 27.19 -11.25
N GLY A 563 21.61 27.15 -10.38
CA GLY A 563 22.98 26.82 -10.79
C GLY A 563 24.01 26.94 -9.65
N PRO A 564 24.85 25.91 -9.40
CA PRO A 564 26.27 26.12 -9.18
C PRO A 564 27.00 26.48 -10.49
#